data_AF-A0A7X6A2P7-F1
#
_entry.id   AF-A0A7X6A2P7-F1
#
_cell.length_a   1.000
_cell.length_b   1.000
_cell.length_c   1.000
_cell.angle_alpha   90.00
_cell.angle_beta   90.00
_cell.angle_gamma   90.00
#
_symmetry.space_group_name_H-M   'P 1'
#
loop_
_entity.id
_entity.type
_entity.pdbx_description
1 polymer ?
#
loop_
_entity_poly.entity_id
_entity_poly.type
_entity_poly.pdbx_seq_one_letter_code
_entity_poly.pdbx_strand_id
1 'polypeptide(L)'
;MLFSIWPPQAAPSEPWFRRHPRVALTVAGVTFAAILSLRMLVGDPMDAYSMLYALPVALVAITCGLRSGLAAGLLAVGLIVVWVIARDVPLSPMGWASRVVPLLLLGPLLGDASDRLRRADAERRRLEAAALLQREAIEINDSLVQGMVAAKWSLEATNLEGGLRILDDTIGQAQSLVSGLIRSAGHGTQAAPGRGQENERTSDRVRPG
;
A
#
# COMPACT_ATOMS: atom_id res chain seq x y z
N MET A 1 36.45 3.12 14.45
CA MET A 1 35.84 2.34 13.37
C MET A 1 34.94 1.28 14.00
N LEU A 2 33.62 1.51 14.01
CA LEU A 2 32.62 0.59 14.55
C LEU A 2 31.61 0.35 13.42
N PHE A 3 31.77 -0.78 12.72
CA PHE A 3 30.87 -1.19 11.64
C PHE A 3 29.49 -1.51 12.24
N SER A 4 28.47 -0.78 11.81
CA SER A 4 27.07 -1.05 12.13
C SER A 4 26.64 -2.35 11.46
N ILE A 5 26.55 -3.43 12.24
CA ILE A 5 26.03 -4.73 11.81
C ILE A 5 24.51 -4.69 12.00
N TRP A 6 23.81 -3.86 11.22
CA TRP A 6 22.35 -3.96 11.15
C TRP A 6 22.00 -4.77 9.89
N PRO A 7 21.29 -5.91 10.00
CA PRO A 7 20.81 -6.62 8.82
C PRO A 7 19.92 -5.68 8.00
N PRO A 8 19.91 -5.78 6.66
CA PRO A 8 18.98 -5.00 5.84
C PRO A 8 17.56 -5.28 6.35
N GLN A 9 16.88 -4.24 6.82
CA GLN A 9 15.49 -4.35 7.25
C GLN A 9 14.72 -4.84 6.03
N ALA A 10 14.24 -6.10 6.08
CA ALA A 10 13.40 -6.64 5.02
C ALA A 10 12.28 -5.63 4.79
N ALA A 11 12.21 -5.07 3.59
CA ALA A 11 11.19 -4.09 3.24
C ALA A 11 9.84 -4.65 3.70
N PRO A 12 9.04 -3.93 4.49
CA PRO A 12 7.82 -4.47 5.08
C PRO A 12 6.97 -5.03 3.96
N SER A 13 6.87 -6.37 3.91
CA SER A 13 6.12 -7.06 2.88
C SER A 13 4.67 -6.59 2.99
N GLU A 14 4.13 -6.00 1.92
CA GLU A 14 2.74 -5.59 1.93
C GLU A 14 1.87 -6.82 2.29
N PRO A 15 0.97 -6.69 3.27
CA PRO A 15 0.18 -7.83 3.72
C PRO A 15 -0.60 -8.45 2.56
N TRP A 16 -0.68 -9.78 2.52
CA TRP A 16 -1.23 -10.56 1.39
C TRP A 16 -2.63 -10.10 0.93
N PHE A 17 -3.46 -9.67 1.89
CA PHE A 17 -4.82 -9.20 1.64
C PHE A 17 -4.88 -7.84 0.92
N ARG A 18 -3.80 -7.04 0.98
CA ARG A 18 -3.65 -5.83 0.16
C ARG A 18 -3.25 -6.14 -1.28
N ARG A 19 -2.42 -7.16 -1.47
CA ARG A 19 -1.97 -7.58 -2.82
C ARG A 19 -3.11 -8.22 -3.63
N HIS A 20 -4.00 -8.95 -2.94
CA HIS A 20 -5.09 -9.69 -3.58
C HIS A 20 -6.45 -9.37 -2.93
N PRO A 21 -7.03 -8.18 -3.19
CA PRO A 21 -8.30 -7.76 -2.57
C PRO A 21 -9.46 -8.70 -2.88
N ARG A 22 -9.47 -9.33 -4.07
CA ARG A 22 -10.46 -10.34 -4.43
C ARG A 22 -10.38 -11.58 -3.54
N VAL A 23 -9.18 -12.06 -3.27
CA VAL A 23 -8.97 -13.24 -2.41
C VAL A 23 -9.41 -12.92 -0.98
N ALA A 24 -9.07 -11.73 -0.48
CA ALA A 24 -9.51 -11.29 0.84
C ALA A 24 -11.05 -11.19 0.94
N LEU A 25 -11.72 -10.67 -0.09
CA LEU A 25 -13.18 -10.64 -0.18
C LEU A 25 -13.80 -12.05 -0.24
N THR A 26 -13.21 -12.98 -0.99
CA THR A 26 -13.68 -14.37 -1.01
C THR A 26 -13.54 -15.04 0.35
N VAL A 27 -12.40 -14.85 1.03
CA VAL A 27 -12.18 -15.39 2.38
C VAL A 27 -13.18 -14.80 3.38
N ALA A 28 -13.41 -13.48 3.32
CA ALA A 28 -14.42 -12.82 4.15
C ALA A 28 -15.83 -13.37 3.89
N GLY A 29 -16.21 -13.51 2.62
CA GLY A 29 -17.51 -14.06 2.22
C GLY A 29 -17.72 -15.49 2.68
N VAL A 30 -16.73 -16.36 2.50
CA VAL A 30 -16.73 -17.74 3.01
C VAL A 30 -16.86 -17.75 4.53
N THR A 31 -16.16 -16.86 5.22
CA THR A 31 -16.23 -16.76 6.69
C THR A 31 -17.63 -16.31 7.15
N PHE A 32 -18.23 -15.30 6.51
CA PHE A 32 -19.61 -14.89 6.79
C PHE A 32 -20.59 -16.05 6.61
N ALA A 33 -20.48 -16.77 5.49
CA ALA A 33 -21.33 -17.92 5.20
C ALA A 33 -21.15 -19.04 6.25
N ALA A 34 -19.90 -19.36 6.61
CA ALA A 34 -19.61 -20.37 7.62
C ALA A 34 -20.19 -20.02 8.99
N ILE A 35 -20.07 -18.76 9.43
CA ILE A 35 -20.64 -18.29 10.71
C ILE A 35 -22.17 -18.39 10.66
N LEU A 36 -22.82 -18.00 9.56
CA LEU A 36 -24.27 -18.11 9.40
C LEU A 36 -24.73 -19.57 9.43
N SER A 37 -24.08 -20.46 8.67
CA SER A 37 -24.37 -21.89 8.66
C SER A 37 -24.21 -22.51 10.04
N LEU A 38 -23.11 -22.21 10.74
CA LEU A 38 -22.89 -22.67 12.11
C LEU A 38 -24.00 -22.20 13.04
N ARG A 39 -24.39 -20.93 12.92
CA ARG A 39 -25.47 -20.34 13.72
C ARG A 39 -26.84 -20.97 13.41
N MET A 40 -27.07 -21.41 12.18
CA MET A 40 -28.28 -22.11 11.76
C MET A 40 -28.31 -23.58 12.19
N LEU A 41 -27.18 -24.22 12.45
CA LEU A 41 -27.11 -25.64 12.82
C LEU A 41 -27.03 -25.84 14.34
N VAL A 42 -26.25 -25.02 15.04
CA VAL A 42 -25.82 -25.24 16.43
C VAL A 42 -26.25 -24.09 17.36
N GLY A 43 -26.74 -22.97 16.81
CA GLY A 43 -26.93 -21.73 17.55
C GLY A 43 -27.99 -21.80 18.65
N ASP A 44 -27.53 -22.00 19.88
CA ASP A 44 -28.27 -21.66 21.11
C ASP A 44 -28.28 -20.12 21.28
N PRO A 45 -29.30 -19.49 21.91
CA PRO A 45 -29.40 -18.03 22.06
C PRO A 45 -28.23 -17.36 22.83
N MET A 46 -27.33 -18.15 23.42
CA MET A 46 -26.16 -17.69 24.15
C MET A 46 -25.11 -17.05 23.22
N ASP A 47 -25.35 -15.75 23.02
CA ASP A 47 -24.59 -14.60 22.51
C ASP A 47 -23.16 -14.67 21.92
N ALA A 48 -22.36 -15.70 22.16
CA ALA A 48 -20.94 -15.71 21.78
C ALA A 48 -20.70 -15.65 20.25
N TYR A 49 -21.63 -16.20 19.46
CA TYR A 49 -21.48 -16.28 18.00
C TYR A 49 -21.47 -14.91 17.31
N SER A 50 -22.06 -13.88 17.93
CA SER A 50 -22.13 -12.53 17.36
C SER A 50 -20.75 -11.89 17.23
N MET A 51 -19.81 -12.24 18.13
CA MET A 51 -18.43 -11.75 18.07
C MET A 51 -17.64 -12.31 16.88
N LEU A 52 -17.99 -13.49 16.37
CA LEU A 52 -17.28 -14.07 15.21
C LEU A 52 -17.47 -13.23 13.95
N TYR A 53 -18.58 -12.48 13.82
CA TYR A 53 -18.79 -11.57 12.70
C TYR A 53 -17.82 -10.37 12.70
N ALA A 54 -17.17 -10.06 13.82
CA ALA A 54 -16.17 -8.99 13.87
C ALA A 54 -14.97 -9.30 12.96
N LEU A 55 -14.56 -10.56 12.84
CA LEU A 55 -13.41 -10.97 12.05
C LEU A 55 -13.58 -10.67 10.53
N PRO A 56 -14.62 -11.15 9.84
CA PRO A 56 -14.80 -10.84 8.43
C PRO A 56 -15.14 -9.37 8.18
N VAL A 57 -15.84 -8.69 9.11
CA VAL A 57 -16.06 -7.24 9.03
C VAL A 57 -14.73 -6.49 9.07
N ALA A 58 -13.85 -6.86 10.00
CA ALA A 58 -12.54 -6.24 10.14
C ALA A 58 -11.67 -6.48 8.90
N LEU A 59 -11.66 -7.70 8.37
CA LEU A 59 -10.91 -8.05 7.17
C LEU A 59 -11.33 -7.17 5.99
N VAL A 60 -12.64 -7.02 5.74
CA VAL A 60 -13.16 -6.19 4.64
C VAL A 60 -12.85 -4.70 4.86
N ALA A 61 -13.02 -4.20 6.10
CA ALA A 61 -12.74 -2.81 6.43
C ALA A 61 -11.28 -2.44 6.20
N ILE A 62 -10.34 -3.31 6.59
CA ILE A 62 -8.91 -3.09 6.41
C ILE A 62 -8.53 -3.15 4.92
N THR A 63 -9.11 -4.07 4.15
CA THR A 63 -8.74 -4.28 2.74
C THR A 63 -9.21 -3.17 1.82
N CYS A 64 -10.46 -2.73 1.96
CA CYS A 64 -11.11 -1.85 0.99
C CYS A 64 -11.53 -0.49 1.58
N GLY A 65 -11.30 -0.26 2.88
CA GLY A 65 -11.48 1.03 3.55
C GLY A 65 -12.90 1.32 4.03
N LEU A 66 -13.14 2.60 4.37
CA LEU A 66 -14.33 3.06 5.09
C LEU A 66 -15.65 2.60 4.48
N ARG A 67 -15.85 2.79 3.17
CA ARG A 67 -17.10 2.44 2.47
C ARG A 67 -17.39 0.94 2.53
N SER A 68 -16.36 0.12 2.35
CA SER A 68 -16.49 -1.33 2.41
C SER A 68 -16.70 -1.84 3.84
N GLY A 69 -16.07 -1.21 4.83
CA GLY A 69 -16.28 -1.53 6.25
C GLY A 69 -17.70 -1.24 6.70
N LEU A 70 -18.29 -0.12 6.25
CA LEU A 70 -19.70 0.18 6.49
C LEU A 70 -20.63 -0.85 5.83
N ALA A 71 -20.38 -1.17 4.56
CA ALA A 71 -21.17 -2.18 3.84
C ALA A 71 -21.08 -3.57 4.51
N ALA A 72 -19.90 -3.97 4.98
CA ALA A 72 -19.71 -5.22 5.71
C ALA A 72 -20.41 -5.23 7.07
N GLY A 73 -20.39 -4.11 7.80
CA GLY A 73 -21.15 -3.97 9.06
C GLY A 73 -22.66 -4.09 8.83
N LEU A 74 -23.19 -3.43 7.79
CA LEU A 74 -24.60 -3.56 7.41
C LEU A 74 -24.97 -4.99 6.97
N LEU A 75 -24.09 -5.64 6.21
CA LEU A 75 -24.27 -7.03 5.82
C LEU A 75 -24.35 -7.95 7.05
N ALA A 76 -23.46 -7.77 8.03
CA ALA A 76 -23.46 -8.54 9.28
C ALA A 76 -24.77 -8.36 10.05
N VAL A 77 -25.28 -7.12 10.14
CA VAL A 77 -26.59 -6.82 10.76
C VAL A 77 -27.72 -7.50 9.99
N GLY A 78 -27.70 -7.46 8.65
CA GLY A 78 -28.68 -8.16 7.81
C GLY A 78 -28.70 -9.67 8.07
N LEU A 79 -27.53 -10.30 8.19
CA LEU A 79 -27.42 -11.73 8.52
C LEU A 79 -27.99 -12.06 9.92
N ILE A 80 -27.83 -11.15 10.90
CA ILE A 80 -28.45 -11.31 12.21
C ILE A 80 -29.98 -11.25 12.10
N VAL A 81 -30.53 -10.29 11.35
CA VAL A 81 -31.98 -10.18 11.12
C VAL A 81 -32.55 -11.43 10.47
N VAL A 82 -31.88 -11.95 9.43
CA VAL A 82 -32.27 -13.20 8.76
C VAL A 82 -32.34 -14.36 9.76
N TRP A 83 -31.36 -14.48 10.66
CA TRP A 83 -31.37 -15.53 11.68
C TRP A 83 -32.51 -15.38 12.69
N VAL A 84 -32.77 -14.15 13.16
CA VAL A 84 -33.83 -13.88 14.14
C VAL A 84 -35.20 -14.28 13.58
N ILE A 85 -35.46 -13.91 12.32
CA ILE A 85 -36.71 -14.26 11.64
C ILE A 85 -36.80 -15.78 11.40
N ALA A 86 -35.71 -16.42 10.96
CA ALA A 86 -35.71 -17.84 10.65
C ALA A 86 -35.87 -18.75 11.88
N ARG A 87 -35.46 -18.29 13.07
CA ARG A 87 -35.53 -19.05 14.33
C ARG A 87 -36.62 -18.55 15.30
N ASP A 88 -37.40 -17.55 14.89
CA ASP A 88 -38.46 -16.90 15.69
C ASP A 88 -38.01 -16.54 17.11
N VAL A 89 -36.80 -15.96 17.24
CA VAL A 89 -36.19 -15.67 18.54
C VAL A 89 -36.62 -14.27 19.02
N PRO A 90 -37.31 -14.14 20.17
CA PRO A 90 -37.65 -12.85 20.72
C PRO A 90 -36.41 -12.18 21.32
N LEU A 91 -35.82 -11.25 20.56
CA LEU A 91 -34.73 -10.39 21.06
C LEU A 91 -35.30 -9.14 21.72
N SER A 92 -34.88 -8.87 22.95
CA SER A 92 -35.15 -7.59 23.60
C SER A 92 -34.43 -6.45 22.86
N PRO A 93 -34.89 -5.19 22.98
CA PRO A 93 -34.19 -4.03 22.41
C PRO A 93 -32.72 -3.95 22.85
N MET A 94 -32.42 -4.35 24.09
CA MET A 94 -31.06 -4.43 24.61
C MET A 94 -30.23 -5.55 23.96
N GLY A 95 -30.85 -6.69 23.66
CA GLY A 95 -30.24 -7.79 22.91
C GLY A 95 -29.88 -7.38 21.47
N TRP A 96 -30.72 -6.55 20.85
CA TRP A 96 -30.41 -5.93 19.56
C TRP A 96 -29.24 -4.95 19.65
N ALA A 97 -29.29 -4.01 20.58
CA ALA A 97 -28.28 -2.98 20.73
C ALA A 97 -26.88 -3.54 21.00
N SER A 98 -26.77 -4.54 21.88
CA SER A 98 -25.50 -5.20 22.22
C SER A 98 -24.80 -5.89 21.05
N ARG A 99 -25.53 -6.26 19.99
CA ARG A 99 -24.99 -6.94 18.80
C ARG A 99 -24.77 -5.97 17.64
N VAL A 100 -25.76 -5.13 17.36
CA VAL A 100 -25.77 -4.25 16.19
C VAL A 100 -24.81 -3.08 16.36
N VAL A 101 -24.79 -2.45 17.54
CA VAL A 101 -23.99 -1.23 17.77
C VAL A 101 -22.49 -1.52 17.62
N PRO A 102 -21.90 -2.57 18.23
CA PRO A 102 -20.49 -2.85 18.06
C PRO A 102 -20.11 -3.14 16.60
N LEU A 103 -20.94 -3.90 15.86
CA LEU A 103 -20.66 -4.24 14.46
C LEU A 103 -20.75 -3.01 13.53
N LEU A 104 -21.75 -2.16 13.74
CA LEU A 104 -21.91 -0.90 12.99
C LEU A 104 -20.83 0.13 13.31
N LEU A 105 -20.27 0.12 14.53
CA LEU A 105 -19.16 0.99 14.87
C LEU A 105 -17.83 0.42 14.34
N LEU A 106 -17.59 -0.88 14.50
CA LEU A 106 -16.31 -1.51 14.18
C LEU A 106 -15.95 -1.36 12.70
N GLY A 107 -16.89 -1.60 11.78
CA GLY A 107 -16.64 -1.52 10.35
C GLY A 107 -16.14 -0.13 9.89
N PRO A 108 -16.88 0.95 10.16
CA PRO A 108 -16.46 2.31 9.82
C PRO A 108 -15.22 2.79 10.57
N LEU A 109 -15.14 2.56 11.90
CA LEU A 109 -13.98 3.02 12.68
C LEU A 109 -12.68 2.38 12.18
N LEU A 110 -12.70 1.07 11.96
CA LEU A 110 -11.54 0.35 11.47
C LEU A 110 -11.22 0.70 10.01
N GLY A 111 -12.25 0.96 9.21
CA GLY A 111 -12.11 1.45 7.84
C GLY A 111 -11.44 2.83 7.78
N ASP A 112 -11.87 3.78 8.61
CA ASP A 112 -11.27 5.12 8.73
C ASP A 112 -9.84 5.04 9.27
N ALA A 113 -9.59 4.25 10.31
CA ALA A 113 -8.25 4.04 10.85
C ALA A 113 -7.30 3.46 9.79
N SER A 114 -7.78 2.50 8.99
CA SER A 114 -7.02 1.92 7.89
C SER A 114 -6.76 2.92 6.76
N ASP A 115 -7.75 3.77 6.43
CA ASP A 115 -7.60 4.84 5.45
C ASP A 115 -6.60 5.91 5.91
N ARG A 116 -6.65 6.31 7.19
CA ARG A 116 -5.71 7.25 7.80
C ARG A 116 -4.29 6.70 7.76
N LEU A 117 -4.10 5.43 8.15
CA LEU A 117 -2.80 4.78 8.10
C LEU A 117 -2.26 4.73 6.67
N ARG A 118 -3.11 4.38 5.69
CA ARG A 118 -2.73 4.39 4.27
C ARG A 118 -2.26 5.77 3.79
N ARG A 119 -2.96 6.84 4.17
CA ARG A 119 -2.58 8.20 3.80
C ARG A 119 -1.27 8.61 4.46
N ALA A 120 -1.08 8.28 5.74
CA ALA A 120 0.15 8.55 6.46
C ALA A 120 1.36 7.82 5.85
N ASP A 121 1.21 6.54 5.48
CA ASP A 121 2.28 5.76 4.85
C ASP A 121 2.61 6.27 3.45
N ALA A 122 1.61 6.71 2.67
CA ALA A 122 1.84 7.29 1.36
C ALA A 122 2.59 8.62 1.47
N GLU A 123 2.24 9.45 2.45
CA GLU A 123 2.92 10.72 2.69
C GLU A 123 4.34 10.52 3.21
N ARG A 124 4.56 9.58 4.14
CA ARG A 124 5.92 9.20 4.59
C ARG A 124 6.80 8.78 3.42
N ARG A 125 6.30 7.90 2.55
CA ARG A 125 7.04 7.45 1.35
C ARG A 125 7.39 8.62 0.41
N ARG A 126 6.50 9.59 0.25
CA ARG A 126 6.76 10.80 -0.54
C ARG A 126 7.85 11.66 0.09
N LEU A 127 7.78 11.87 1.40
CA LEU A 127 8.78 12.66 2.14
C LEU A 127 10.16 11.98 2.12
N GLU A 128 10.21 10.66 2.28
CA GLU A 128 11.46 9.88 2.17
C GLU A 128 12.07 9.99 0.77
N ALA A 129 11.26 9.85 -0.28
CA ALA A 129 11.72 10.04 -1.65
C ALA A 129 12.26 11.46 -1.90
N ALA A 130 11.58 12.49 -1.37
CA ALA A 130 12.02 13.88 -1.48
C ALA A 130 13.33 14.14 -0.69
N ALA A 131 13.48 13.54 0.50
CA ALA A 131 14.67 13.68 1.32
C ALA A 131 15.90 13.04 0.68
N LEU A 132 15.73 11.90 -0.01
CA LEU A 132 16.80 11.27 -0.76
C LEU A 132 17.30 12.17 -1.90
N LEU A 133 16.38 12.74 -2.69
CA LEU A 133 16.72 13.69 -3.75
C LEU A 133 17.43 14.94 -3.22
N GLN A 134 16.97 15.46 -2.08
CA GLN A 134 17.60 16.62 -1.44
C GLN A 134 19.03 16.32 -0.99
N ARG A 135 19.27 15.13 -0.43
CA ARG A 135 20.61 14.73 0.02
C ARG A 135 21.57 14.57 -1.16
N GLU A 136 21.11 13.97 -2.25
CA GLU A 136 21.91 13.81 -3.46
C GLU A 136 22.32 15.17 -4.05
N ALA A 137 21.41 16.15 -4.06
CA ALA A 137 21.73 17.50 -4.51
C ALA A 137 22.83 18.18 -3.67
N ILE A 138 22.86 17.94 -2.35
CA ILE A 138 23.89 18.48 -1.45
C ILE A 138 25.26 17.85 -1.73
N GLU A 139 25.31 16.52 -1.87
CA GLU A 139 26.57 15.80 -2.15
C GLU A 139 27.13 16.20 -3.53
N ILE A 140 26.26 16.36 -4.54
CA ILE A 140 26.65 16.88 -5.86
C ILE A 140 27.25 18.28 -5.72
N ASN A 141 26.56 19.20 -5.05
CA ASN A 141 27.03 20.58 -4.90
C ASN A 141 28.41 20.65 -4.23
N ASP A 142 28.66 19.85 -3.20
CA ASP A 142 29.95 19.80 -2.51
C ASP A 142 31.08 19.31 -3.44
N SER A 143 30.85 18.22 -4.19
CA SER A 143 31.84 17.69 -5.15
C SER A 143 32.21 18.70 -6.24
N LEU A 144 31.22 19.45 -6.74
CA LEU A 144 31.43 20.49 -7.75
C LEU A 144 32.22 21.66 -7.16
N VAL A 145 31.86 22.12 -5.97
CA VAL A 145 32.57 23.21 -5.28
C VAL A 145 34.03 22.82 -5.04
N GLN A 146 34.30 21.60 -4.57
CA GLN A 146 35.65 21.11 -4.34
C GLN A 146 36.47 21.02 -5.64
N GLY A 147 35.91 20.46 -6.71
CA GLY A 147 36.57 20.37 -8.01
C GLY A 147 36.88 21.76 -8.60
N MET A 148 35.94 22.70 -8.51
CA MET A 148 36.14 24.08 -8.96
C MET A 148 37.20 24.83 -8.13
N VAL A 149 37.23 24.65 -6.80
CA VAL A 149 38.26 25.24 -5.94
C VAL A 149 39.64 24.70 -6.30
N ALA A 150 39.76 23.38 -6.52
CA ALA A 150 41.02 22.76 -6.94
C ALA A 150 41.49 23.26 -8.32
N ALA A 151 40.57 23.35 -9.29
CA ALA A 151 40.86 23.92 -10.60
C ALA A 151 41.35 25.37 -10.49
N LYS A 152 40.64 26.20 -9.73
CA LYS A 152 41.00 27.61 -9.49
C LYS A 152 42.40 27.72 -8.90
N TRP A 153 42.72 26.95 -7.86
CA TRP A 153 44.06 26.99 -7.25
C TRP A 153 45.17 26.56 -8.22
N SER A 154 44.94 25.56 -9.07
CA SER A 154 45.92 25.18 -10.09
C SER A 154 46.14 26.29 -11.12
N LEU A 155 45.08 27.00 -11.52
CA LEU A 155 45.18 28.14 -12.43
C LEU A 155 45.94 29.32 -11.78
N GLU A 156 45.66 29.62 -10.50
CA GLU A 156 46.38 30.66 -9.74
C GLU A 156 47.87 30.32 -9.57
N ALA A 157 48.22 29.04 -9.48
CA ALA A 157 49.60 28.57 -9.45
C ALA A 157 50.31 28.59 -10.82
N THR A 158 49.73 29.22 -11.84
CA THR A 158 50.24 29.25 -13.24
C THR A 158 50.28 27.87 -13.92
N ASN A 159 49.67 26.84 -13.33
CA ASN A 159 49.53 25.51 -13.93
C ASN A 159 48.23 25.43 -14.74
N LEU A 160 48.25 26.08 -15.91
CA LEU A 160 47.08 26.26 -16.77
C LEU A 160 46.50 24.93 -17.26
N GLU A 161 47.34 24.01 -17.74
CA GLU A 161 46.93 22.68 -18.20
C GLU A 161 46.31 21.85 -17.07
N GLY A 162 46.93 21.85 -15.88
CA GLY A 162 46.40 21.15 -14.72
C GLY A 162 45.03 21.68 -14.28
N GLY A 163 44.88 23.00 -14.25
CA GLY A 163 43.65 23.66 -13.84
C GLY A 163 42.50 23.50 -14.83
N LEU A 164 42.79 23.62 -16.13
CA LEU A 164 41.81 23.39 -17.19
C LEU A 164 41.32 21.94 -17.21
N ARG A 165 42.22 20.97 -17.01
CA ARG A 165 41.86 19.55 -16.94
C ARG A 165 40.93 19.25 -15.76
N ILE A 166 41.27 19.74 -14.56
CA ILE A 166 40.42 19.53 -13.36
C ILE A 166 39.03 20.14 -13.56
N LEU A 167 38.96 21.31 -14.20
CA LEU A 167 37.69 21.97 -14.52
C LEU A 167 36.86 21.14 -15.51
N ASP A 168 37.47 20.63 -16.58
CA ASP A 168 36.80 19.83 -17.62
C ASP A 168 36.29 18.50 -17.05
N ASP A 169 37.11 17.83 -16.23
CA ASP A 169 36.71 16.62 -15.49
C ASP A 169 35.52 16.88 -14.56
N THR A 170 35.53 18.02 -13.86
CA THR A 170 34.44 18.41 -12.94
C THR A 170 33.14 18.68 -13.70
N ILE A 171 33.22 19.38 -14.85
CA ILE A 171 32.06 19.65 -15.72
C ILE A 171 31.52 18.34 -16.31
N GLY A 172 32.39 17.44 -16.76
CA GLY A 172 32.02 16.13 -17.27
C GLY A 172 31.30 15.27 -16.22
N GLN A 173 31.81 15.24 -14.98
CA GLN A 173 31.16 14.57 -13.86
C GLN A 173 29.77 15.18 -13.58
N ALA A 174 29.64 16.51 -13.55
CA ALA A 174 28.36 17.20 -13.37
C ALA A 174 27.32 16.78 -14.41
N GLN A 175 27.71 16.75 -15.69
CA GLN A 175 26.82 16.37 -16.80
C GLN A 175 26.38 14.91 -16.71
N SER A 176 27.28 14.01 -16.31
CA SER A 176 26.96 12.60 -16.12
C SER A 176 25.95 12.38 -14.99
N LEU A 177 26.09 13.12 -13.88
CA LEU A 177 25.21 13.06 -12.71
C LEU A 177 23.81 13.61 -13.03
N VAL A 178 23.71 14.76 -13.68
CA VAL A 178 22.44 15.34 -14.13
C VAL A 178 21.72 14.41 -15.12
N SER A 179 22.47 13.79 -16.04
CA SER A 179 21.92 12.81 -16.98
C SER A 179 21.39 11.55 -16.26
N GLY A 180 22.02 11.15 -15.16
CA GLY A 180 21.53 10.09 -14.27
C GLY A 180 20.21 10.46 -13.58
N LEU A 181 20.14 11.65 -12.99
CA LEU A 181 18.95 12.19 -12.31
C LEU A 181 17.74 12.35 -13.23
N ILE A 182 17.93 12.85 -14.45
CA ILE A 182 16.84 12.98 -15.44
C ILE A 182 16.31 11.59 -15.83
N ARG A 183 17.21 10.61 -15.96
CA ARG A 183 16.84 9.23 -16.31
C ARG A 183 16.08 8.53 -15.18
N SER A 184 16.50 8.69 -13.92
CA SER A 184 15.81 8.13 -12.76
C SER A 184 14.43 8.77 -12.54
N ALA A 185 14.30 10.09 -12.71
CA ALA A 185 13.03 10.80 -12.67
C ALA A 185 12.08 10.36 -13.81
N GLY A 186 12.61 10.09 -15.00
CA GLY A 186 11.85 9.56 -16.13
C GLY A 186 11.30 8.14 -15.89
N HIS A 187 12.05 7.28 -15.20
CA HIS A 187 11.63 5.91 -14.89
C HIS A 187 10.52 5.84 -13.81
N GLY A 188 10.39 6.83 -12.92
CA GLY A 188 9.32 6.89 -11.92
C GLY A 188 7.90 7.05 -12.49
N THR A 189 7.78 7.53 -13.74
CA THR A 189 6.48 7.78 -14.40
C THR A 189 5.97 6.55 -15.18
N GLN A 190 6.80 5.52 -15.36
CA GLN A 190 6.52 4.35 -16.22
C GLN A 190 6.20 3.06 -15.43
N ALA A 191 5.48 3.16 -14.31
CA ALA A 191 5.01 2.01 -13.54
C ALA A 191 3.48 1.81 -13.61
N ALA A 192 2.92 1.88 -14.82
CA ALA A 192 1.56 1.42 -15.11
C ALA A 192 1.56 0.59 -16.40
N PRO A 193 1.63 -0.75 -16.33
CA PRO A 193 1.47 -1.59 -17.51
C PRO A 193 0.00 -1.57 -17.92
N GLY A 194 -0.26 -1.03 -19.11
CA GLY A 194 -1.56 -1.10 -19.75
C GLY A 194 -1.99 -2.56 -19.93
N ARG A 195 -3.15 -2.90 -19.35
CA ARG A 195 -3.98 -3.99 -19.86
C ARG A 195 -4.42 -3.60 -21.26
N GLY A 196 -3.92 -4.30 -22.27
CA GLY A 196 -4.37 -4.04 -23.63
C GLY A 196 -3.60 -4.78 -24.70
N GLN A 197 -3.25 -6.05 -24.51
CA GLN A 197 -2.87 -6.96 -25.61
C GLN A 197 -3.23 -8.41 -25.25
N GLU A 198 -4.51 -8.69 -25.10
CA GLU A 198 -5.03 -10.07 -25.05
C GLU A 198 -6.41 -10.10 -25.72
N ASN A 199 -6.48 -9.77 -27.02
CA ASN A 199 -7.61 -10.20 -27.85
C ASN A 199 -7.34 -10.06 -29.36
N GLU A 200 -6.26 -10.66 -29.87
CA GLU A 200 -6.08 -10.71 -31.34
C GLU A 200 -5.25 -11.92 -31.81
N ARG A 201 -5.53 -13.10 -31.25
CA ARG A 201 -4.97 -14.38 -31.75
C ARG A 201 -5.99 -15.51 -31.87
N THR A 202 -7.28 -15.19 -31.88
CA THR A 202 -8.35 -16.19 -31.96
C THR A 202 -9.35 -15.87 -33.07
N SER A 203 -8.87 -15.57 -34.28
CA SER A 203 -9.76 -15.56 -35.45
C SER A 203 -8.98 -15.69 -36.76
N ASP A 204 -8.11 -16.71 -36.91
CA ASP A 204 -7.68 -17.10 -38.27
C ASP A 204 -7.35 -18.60 -38.42
N ARG A 205 -8.12 -19.46 -37.74
CA ARG A 205 -7.98 -20.91 -37.93
C ARG A 205 -9.31 -21.63 -37.99
N VAL A 206 -10.13 -21.28 -38.98
CA VAL A 206 -11.23 -22.13 -39.45
C VAL A 206 -11.29 -22.12 -40.98
N ARG A 207 -10.59 -23.08 -41.59
CA ARG A 207 -11.04 -23.79 -42.78
C ARG A 207 -10.67 -25.26 -42.60
N PRO A 208 -11.66 -26.16 -42.68
CA PRO A 208 -11.54 -27.21 -43.68
C PRO A 208 -12.87 -27.49 -44.39
N GLY A 209 -12.79 -27.90 -45.65
CA GLY A 209 -13.91 -28.39 -46.47
C GLY A 209 -14.24 -27.45 -47.61
#